data_AF-A0A7I7U337-F1
#
_entry.id   AF-A0A7I7U337-F1
#
_cell.length_a   1.000
_cell.length_b   1.000
_cell.length_c   1.000
_cell.angle_alpha   90.00
_cell.angle_beta   90.00
_cell.angle_gamma   90.00
#
_symmetry.space_group_name_H-M   'P 1'
#
loop_
_entity.id
_entity.type
_entity.pdbx_description
1 polymer ?
#
loop_
_entity_poly.entity_id
_entity_poly.type
_entity_poly.pdbx_seq_one_letter_code
_entity_poly.pdbx_strand_id
1 'polypeptide(L)'
;MADHRLSEKFDELSEKAKESAENLKESTEHEKDQLKADAAAARERAAKSVERVKDSVDSAADKVSAQWDEVRTKWKDHVEKLRSTIAEKREEHDIKTAERYADAAEDYALDAIWFAESAIEEAAAACIDAAYARQEAEALKASS
;
A
#
# COMPACT_ATOMS: atom_id res chain seq x y z
N MET A 1 17.70 12.66 16.28
CA MET A 1 17.31 13.15 14.93
C MET A 1 17.00 12.04 13.92
N ALA A 2 17.01 10.75 14.27
CA ALA A 2 16.47 9.68 13.41
C ALA A 2 14.93 9.59 13.51
N ASP A 3 14.39 9.87 14.70
CA ASP A 3 12.95 9.85 14.99
C ASP A 3 12.13 10.83 14.13
N HIS A 4 12.66 12.04 13.94
CA HIS A 4 11.96 13.07 13.17
C HIS A 4 11.76 12.66 11.71
N ARG A 5 12.73 11.96 11.13
CA ARG A 5 12.68 11.52 9.73
C ARG A 5 11.70 10.36 9.51
N LEU A 6 11.49 9.49 10.51
CA LEU A 6 10.47 8.43 10.46
C LEU A 6 9.08 9.04 10.62
N SER A 7 8.91 9.98 11.55
CA SER A 7 7.67 10.76 11.70
C SER A 7 7.30 11.49 10.41
N GLU A 8 8.22 12.23 9.80
CA GLU A 8 7.99 12.92 8.51
C GLU A 8 7.56 11.94 7.41
N LYS A 9 8.16 10.75 7.35
CA LYS A 9 7.78 9.73 6.36
C LYS A 9 6.41 9.12 6.64
N PHE A 10 6.03 8.99 7.90
CA PHE A 10 4.70 8.53 8.27
C PHE A 10 3.64 9.62 8.03
N ASP A 11 3.98 10.89 8.21
CA ASP A 11 3.11 12.03 7.85
C ASP A 11 2.87 12.07 6.33
N GLU A 12 3.93 11.93 5.52
CA GLU A 12 3.80 11.80 4.04
C GLU A 12 2.88 10.63 3.64
N LEU A 13 2.94 9.51 4.36
CA LEU A 13 2.06 8.35 4.13
C LEU A 13 0.59 8.71 4.43
N SER A 14 0.34 9.37 5.55
CA SER A 14 -0.99 9.82 5.97
C SER A 14 -1.60 10.81 4.97
N GLU A 15 -0.83 11.81 4.53
CA GLU A 15 -1.25 12.77 3.51
C GLU A 15 -1.62 12.09 2.19
N LYS A 16 -0.82 11.11 1.76
CA LYS A 16 -1.09 10.36 0.52
C LYS A 16 -2.33 9.47 0.62
N ALA A 17 -2.60 8.89 1.79
CA ALA A 17 -3.83 8.15 2.03
C ALA A 17 -5.05 9.08 1.95
N LYS A 18 -4.94 10.28 2.53
CA LYS A 18 -5.98 11.32 2.46
C LYS A 18 -6.23 11.81 1.03
N GLU A 19 -5.19 12.12 0.28
CA GLU A 19 -5.28 12.51 -1.14
C GLU A 19 -5.97 11.41 -1.97
N SER A 20 -5.65 10.14 -1.71
CA SER A 20 -6.28 9.01 -2.40
C SER A 20 -7.78 8.89 -2.07
N ALA A 21 -8.17 9.15 -0.82
CA ALA A 21 -9.57 9.16 -0.40
C ALA A 21 -10.35 10.34 -0.99
N GLU A 22 -9.73 11.51 -1.14
CA GLU A 22 -10.33 12.68 -1.80
C GLU A 22 -10.56 12.43 -3.29
N ASN A 23 -9.55 11.89 -4.00
CA ASN A 23 -9.67 11.49 -5.40
C ASN A 23 -10.77 10.44 -5.62
N LEU A 24 -10.92 9.48 -4.69
CA LEU A 24 -12.00 8.48 -4.75
C LEU A 24 -13.37 9.15 -4.67
N LYS A 25 -13.57 10.07 -3.70
CA LYS A 25 -14.84 10.79 -3.54
C LYS A 25 -15.21 11.56 -4.81
N GLU A 26 -14.25 12.27 -5.39
CA GLU A 26 -14.44 12.97 -6.67
C GLU A 26 -14.83 11.99 -7.79
N SER A 27 -14.12 10.86 -7.90
CA SER A 27 -14.40 9.85 -8.93
C SER A 27 -15.82 9.26 -8.81
N THR A 28 -16.39 9.15 -7.60
CA THR A 28 -17.76 8.60 -7.45
C THR A 28 -18.86 9.46 -8.07
N GLU A 29 -18.57 10.73 -8.39
CA GLU A 29 -19.50 11.62 -9.08
C GLU A 29 -19.43 11.51 -10.62
N HIS A 30 -18.44 10.76 -11.14
CA HIS A 30 -18.17 10.66 -12.56
C HIS A 30 -19.03 9.61 -13.30
N GLU A 31 -19.23 9.83 -14.60
CA GLU A 31 -19.91 8.87 -15.47
C GLU A 31 -19.02 7.65 -15.79
N LYS A 32 -19.62 6.56 -16.28
CA LYS A 32 -18.96 5.26 -16.49
C LYS A 32 -17.62 5.33 -17.25
N ASP A 33 -17.54 6.10 -18.33
CA ASP A 33 -16.32 6.19 -19.13
C ASP A 33 -15.22 7.00 -18.43
N GLN A 34 -15.60 7.98 -17.61
CA GLN A 34 -14.68 8.74 -16.75
C GLN A 34 -14.18 7.87 -15.60
N LEU A 35 -15.06 7.13 -14.91
CA LEU A 35 -14.69 6.15 -13.89
C LEU A 35 -13.68 5.10 -14.38
N LYS A 36 -13.80 4.68 -15.65
CA LYS A 36 -12.84 3.78 -16.28
C LYS A 36 -11.45 4.42 -16.43
N ALA A 37 -11.40 5.71 -16.77
CA ALA A 37 -10.15 6.47 -16.86
C ALA A 37 -9.54 6.70 -15.46
N ASP A 38 -10.36 7.04 -14.46
CA ASP A 38 -9.92 7.24 -13.07
C ASP A 38 -9.32 5.95 -12.50
N ALA A 39 -9.97 4.81 -12.74
CA ALA A 39 -9.47 3.50 -12.34
C ALA A 39 -8.16 3.12 -13.04
N ALA A 40 -7.92 3.58 -14.27
CA ALA A 40 -6.65 3.37 -14.96
C ALA A 40 -5.53 4.25 -14.35
N ALA A 41 -5.82 5.53 -14.13
CA ALA A 41 -4.90 6.47 -13.50
C ALA A 41 -4.51 6.03 -12.08
N ALA A 42 -5.48 5.57 -11.29
CA ALA A 42 -5.23 5.02 -9.95
C ALA A 42 -4.29 3.81 -9.99
N ARG A 43 -4.48 2.89 -10.94
CA ARG A 43 -3.58 1.74 -11.14
C ARG A 43 -2.16 2.15 -11.53
N GLU A 44 -2.02 3.17 -12.37
CA GLU A 44 -0.71 3.71 -12.74
C GLU A 44 0.01 4.36 -11.55
N ARG A 45 -0.70 5.16 -10.75
CA ARG A 45 -0.16 5.74 -9.50
C ARG A 45 0.26 4.66 -8.50
N ALA A 46 -0.51 3.58 -8.40
CA ALA A 46 -0.17 2.43 -7.57
C ALA A 46 1.11 1.74 -8.06
N ALA A 47 1.26 1.50 -9.37
CA ALA A 47 2.47 0.90 -9.95
C ALA A 47 3.72 1.75 -9.67
N LYS A 48 3.65 3.07 -9.87
CA LYS A 48 4.74 4.01 -9.56
C LYS A 48 5.10 4.06 -8.08
N SER A 49 4.15 3.74 -7.20
CA SER A 49 4.41 3.68 -5.75
C SER A 49 5.18 2.42 -5.38
N VAL A 50 4.88 1.29 -6.03
CA VAL A 50 5.63 0.03 -5.87
C VAL A 50 7.06 0.15 -6.39
N GLU A 51 7.29 0.88 -7.47
CA GLU A 51 8.65 1.13 -8.00
C GLU A 51 9.51 1.96 -7.03
N ARG A 52 8.96 3.04 -6.45
CA ARG A 52 9.67 3.86 -5.44
C ARG A 52 10.11 3.07 -4.20
N VAL A 53 9.32 2.07 -3.80
CA VAL A 53 9.67 1.17 -2.68
C VAL A 53 10.87 0.29 -3.05
N LYS A 54 11.01 -0.14 -4.31
CA LYS A 54 12.19 -0.90 -4.75
C LYS A 54 13.47 -0.06 -4.71
N ASP A 55 13.43 1.16 -5.26
CA ASP A 55 14.62 2.02 -5.39
C ASP A 55 15.15 2.52 -4.03
N SER A 56 14.28 2.74 -3.05
CA SER A 56 14.68 3.24 -1.73
C SER A 56 15.41 2.19 -0.89
N VAL A 57 15.18 0.90 -1.15
CA VAL A 57 15.66 -0.23 -0.34
C VAL A 57 17.05 -0.69 -0.76
N ASP A 58 17.37 -0.64 -2.05
CA ASP A 58 18.71 -0.98 -2.56
C ASP A 58 19.82 -0.08 -1.96
N SER A 59 19.44 1.08 -1.40
CA SER A 59 20.36 2.01 -0.76
C SER A 59 20.62 1.75 0.74
N ALA A 60 19.86 0.86 1.40
CA ALA A 60 19.81 0.79 2.87
C ALA A 60 20.07 -0.59 3.51
N ALA A 61 20.14 -1.70 2.76
CA ALA A 61 19.96 -3.03 3.36
C ALA A 61 20.93 -4.13 2.87
N ASP A 62 22.11 -4.23 3.48
CA ASP A 62 22.88 -5.50 3.41
C ASP A 62 22.57 -6.45 4.59
N LYS A 63 21.78 -6.04 5.61
CA LYS A 63 21.55 -6.88 6.82
C LYS A 63 20.10 -7.05 7.30
N VAL A 64 19.14 -6.31 6.74
CA VAL A 64 17.69 -6.40 7.08
C VAL A 64 16.87 -6.89 5.87
N SER A 65 17.51 -7.53 4.90
CA SER A 65 16.89 -7.83 3.60
C SER A 65 15.90 -9.01 3.64
N ALA A 66 16.20 -10.09 4.36
CA ALA A 66 15.43 -11.33 4.22
C ALA A 66 13.97 -11.23 4.70
N GLN A 67 13.72 -10.65 5.89
CA GLN A 67 12.34 -10.46 6.37
C GLN A 67 11.56 -9.45 5.52
N TRP A 68 12.25 -8.42 5.02
CA TRP A 68 11.67 -7.41 4.15
C TRP A 68 11.35 -7.95 2.74
N ASP A 69 12.19 -8.83 2.20
CA ASP A 69 11.96 -9.49 0.92
C ASP A 69 10.76 -10.45 0.97
N GLU A 70 10.52 -11.10 2.12
CA GLU A 70 9.32 -11.92 2.33
C GLU A 70 8.05 -11.06 2.34
N VAL A 71 8.05 -9.93 3.07
CA VAL A 71 6.93 -8.97 3.10
C VAL A 71 6.65 -8.43 1.68
N ARG A 72 7.70 -8.10 0.93
CA ARG A 72 7.60 -7.64 -0.47
C ARG A 72 6.99 -8.70 -1.38
N THR A 73 7.41 -9.95 -1.22
CA THR A 73 6.92 -11.07 -2.03
C THR A 73 5.45 -11.32 -1.74
N LYS A 74 5.06 -11.37 -0.46
CA LYS A 74 3.65 -11.50 -0.06
C LYS A 74 2.78 -10.35 -0.58
N TRP A 75 3.27 -9.10 -0.53
CA TRP A 75 2.59 -7.95 -1.13
C TRP A 75 2.40 -8.12 -2.65
N LYS A 76 3.46 -8.48 -3.38
CA LYS A 76 3.38 -8.69 -4.84
C LYS A 76 2.42 -9.81 -5.20
N ASP A 77 2.53 -10.95 -4.54
CA ASP A 77 1.67 -12.12 -4.78
C ASP A 77 0.20 -11.78 -4.50
N HIS A 78 -0.06 -11.00 -3.44
CA HIS A 78 -1.41 -10.53 -3.12
C HIS A 78 -1.94 -9.59 -4.22
N VAL A 79 -1.16 -8.59 -4.64
CA VAL A 79 -1.55 -7.67 -5.73
C VAL A 79 -1.77 -8.40 -7.06
N GLU A 80 -0.92 -9.37 -7.41
CA GLU A 80 -1.05 -10.17 -8.63
C GLU A 80 -2.26 -11.10 -8.60
N LYS A 81 -2.44 -11.85 -7.52
CA LYS A 81 -3.61 -12.71 -7.32
C LYS A 81 -4.90 -11.92 -7.46
N LEU A 82 -4.95 -10.74 -6.84
CA LEU A 82 -6.13 -9.91 -6.89
C LEU A 82 -6.38 -9.30 -8.29
N ARG A 83 -5.34 -8.87 -9.01
CA ARG A 83 -5.46 -8.40 -10.40
C ARG A 83 -5.95 -9.50 -11.35
N SER A 84 -5.49 -10.73 -11.15
CA SER A 84 -5.89 -11.90 -11.95
C SER A 84 -7.38 -12.19 -11.81
N THR A 85 -7.91 -12.18 -10.58
CA THR A 85 -9.34 -12.42 -10.30
C THR A 85 -10.26 -11.43 -11.04
N ILE A 86 -9.87 -10.16 -11.14
CA ILE A 86 -10.64 -9.13 -11.85
C ILE A 86 -10.59 -9.36 -13.36
N ALA A 87 -9.42 -9.70 -13.91
CA ALA A 87 -9.26 -9.94 -15.35
C ALA A 87 -10.06 -11.16 -15.81
N GLU A 88 -10.01 -12.25 -15.05
CA GLU A 88 -10.71 -13.51 -15.34
C GLU A 88 -12.24 -13.34 -15.35
N LYS A 89 -12.79 -12.55 -14.41
CA LYS A 89 -14.23 -12.26 -14.37
C LYS A 89 -14.71 -11.23 -15.41
N ARG A 90 -13.80 -10.49 -16.05
CA ARG A 90 -14.14 -9.49 -17.09
C ARG A 90 -14.41 -10.12 -18.46
N GLU A 91 -13.95 -11.34 -18.71
CA GLU A 91 -14.08 -12.04 -20.00
C GLU A 91 -15.42 -12.77 -20.18
N GLU A 92 -16.20 -12.96 -19.11
CA GLU A 92 -17.53 -13.59 -19.20
C GLU A 92 -18.61 -12.54 -19.62
N HIS A 93 -19.38 -12.84 -20.67
CA HIS A 93 -20.22 -11.86 -21.39
C HIS A 93 -21.75 -12.08 -21.17
N ASP A 94 -22.21 -12.29 -19.93
CA ASP A 94 -23.65 -12.36 -19.55
C ASP A 94 -24.01 -11.26 -18.52
N ILE A 95 -25.27 -10.81 -18.43
CA ILE A 95 -25.75 -9.83 -17.43
C ILE A 95 -25.49 -10.35 -16.01
N LYS A 96 -25.70 -11.65 -15.78
CA LYS A 96 -25.32 -12.30 -14.51
C LYS A 96 -23.82 -12.22 -14.25
N THR A 97 -22.99 -12.13 -15.29
CA THR A 97 -21.57 -11.87 -15.13
C THR A 97 -21.31 -10.42 -14.77
N ALA A 98 -22.01 -9.45 -15.34
CA ALA A 98 -21.80 -8.04 -15.01
C ALA A 98 -22.03 -7.73 -13.51
N GLU A 99 -23.11 -8.30 -12.92
CA GLU A 99 -23.36 -8.20 -11.48
C GLU A 99 -22.28 -8.93 -10.66
N ARG A 100 -21.95 -10.18 -11.01
CA ARG A 100 -20.87 -10.93 -10.34
C ARG A 100 -19.49 -10.28 -10.44
N TYR A 101 -19.25 -9.55 -11.52
CA TYR A 101 -18.03 -8.77 -11.72
C TYR A 101 -18.03 -7.54 -10.81
N ALA A 102 -19.16 -6.84 -10.67
CA ALA A 102 -19.30 -5.74 -9.73
C ALA A 102 -19.07 -6.22 -8.29
N ASP A 103 -19.76 -7.28 -7.85
CA ASP A 103 -19.59 -7.88 -6.52
C ASP A 103 -18.12 -8.23 -6.24
N ALA A 104 -17.46 -8.87 -7.22
CA ALA A 104 -16.05 -9.24 -7.08
C ALA A 104 -15.10 -8.03 -7.05
N ALA A 105 -15.45 -6.95 -7.74
CA ALA A 105 -14.68 -5.71 -7.71
C ALA A 105 -14.85 -4.97 -6.38
N GLU A 106 -16.03 -5.04 -5.77
CA GLU A 106 -16.31 -4.52 -4.42
C GLU A 106 -15.58 -5.33 -3.35
N ASP A 107 -15.67 -6.67 -3.39
CA ASP A 107 -14.92 -7.56 -2.50
C ASP A 107 -13.41 -7.29 -2.60
N TYR A 108 -12.89 -7.14 -3.82
CA TYR A 108 -11.49 -6.76 -4.04
C TYR A 108 -11.14 -5.42 -3.40
N ALA A 109 -12.01 -4.41 -3.52
CA ALA A 109 -11.77 -3.10 -2.93
C ALA A 109 -11.70 -3.20 -1.39
N LEU A 110 -12.56 -4.00 -0.77
CA LEU A 110 -12.55 -4.26 0.67
C LEU A 110 -11.27 -4.98 1.12
N ASP A 111 -10.88 -6.05 0.44
CA ASP A 111 -9.63 -6.78 0.72
C ASP A 111 -8.41 -5.85 0.64
N ALA A 112 -8.36 -5.00 -0.39
CA ALA A 112 -7.28 -4.02 -0.57
C ALA A 112 -7.24 -2.97 0.55
N ILE A 113 -8.40 -2.54 1.07
CA ILE A 113 -8.50 -1.62 2.21
C ILE A 113 -7.96 -2.28 3.47
N TRP A 114 -8.39 -3.51 3.80
CA TRP A 114 -7.91 -4.22 4.99
C TRP A 114 -6.42 -4.50 4.94
N PHE A 115 -5.90 -4.83 3.75
CA PHE A 115 -4.48 -4.97 3.56
C PHE A 115 -3.76 -3.63 3.86
N ALA A 116 -4.23 -2.53 3.28
CA ALA A 116 -3.60 -1.22 3.47
C ALA A 116 -3.62 -0.77 4.94
N GLU A 117 -4.73 -0.99 5.64
CA GLU A 117 -4.86 -0.74 7.08
C GLU A 117 -3.81 -1.53 7.87
N SER A 118 -3.69 -2.83 7.61
CA SER A 118 -2.70 -3.70 8.26
C SER A 118 -1.26 -3.21 8.01
N ALA A 119 -0.95 -2.77 6.79
CA ALA A 119 0.37 -2.27 6.44
C ALA A 119 0.70 -0.92 7.11
N ILE A 120 -0.29 -0.04 7.29
CA ILE A 120 -0.12 1.24 8.00
C ILE A 120 0.18 0.98 9.48
N GLU A 121 -0.56 0.09 10.13
CA GLU A 121 -0.36 -0.26 11.54
C GLU A 121 1.02 -0.90 11.78
N GLU A 122 1.45 -1.83 10.93
CA GLU A 122 2.78 -2.43 11.00
C GLU A 122 3.90 -1.38 10.82
N ALA A 123 3.72 -0.44 9.89
CA ALA A 123 4.67 0.65 9.69
C ALA A 123 4.77 1.57 10.93
N ALA A 124 3.65 1.83 11.62
CA ALA A 124 3.63 2.61 12.85
C ALA A 124 4.38 1.86 13.97
N ALA A 125 4.10 0.57 14.15
CA ALA A 125 4.79 -0.29 15.12
C ALA A 125 6.30 -0.31 14.88
N ALA A 126 6.74 -0.49 13.63
CA ALA A 126 8.17 -0.46 13.29
C ALA A 126 8.84 0.89 13.58
N CYS A 127 8.14 2.01 13.40
CA CYS A 127 8.65 3.33 13.77
C CYS A 127 8.83 3.47 15.29
N ILE A 128 7.86 2.99 16.07
CA ILE A 128 7.92 2.98 17.54
C ILE A 128 9.08 2.10 18.03
N ASP A 129 9.25 0.90 17.46
CA ASP A 129 10.35 -0.01 17.80
C ASP A 129 11.72 0.61 17.47
N ALA A 130 11.84 1.31 16.34
CA ALA A 130 13.05 2.02 15.98
C ALA A 130 13.36 3.17 16.95
N ALA A 131 12.35 3.93 17.38
CA ALA A 131 12.47 4.99 18.38
C ALA A 131 12.96 4.41 19.73
N TYR A 132 12.33 3.32 20.17
CA TYR A 132 12.71 2.59 21.39
C TYR A 132 14.16 2.11 21.33
N ALA A 133 14.57 1.42 20.26
CA ALA A 133 15.93 0.92 20.10
C ALA A 133 16.98 2.05 20.11
N ARG A 134 16.64 3.24 19.60
CA ARG A 134 17.52 4.42 19.68
C ARG A 134 17.68 4.94 21.10
N GLN A 135 16.60 5.02 21.87
CA GLN A 135 16.69 5.44 23.26
C GLN A 135 17.50 4.45 24.11
N GLU A 136 17.27 3.15 23.93
CA GLU A 136 18.04 2.10 24.60
C GLU A 136 19.54 2.23 24.29
N ALA A 137 19.91 2.45 23.03
CA ALA A 137 21.30 2.64 22.63
C ALA A 137 21.95 3.88 23.28
N GLU A 138 21.22 4.99 23.41
CA GLU A 138 21.73 6.19 24.10
C GLU A 138 21.87 5.97 25.61
N ALA A 139 20.93 5.26 26.24
CA ALA A 139 21.01 4.90 27.66
C ALA A 139 22.22 4.00 27.97
N LEU A 140 22.50 3.03 27.11
CA LEU A 140 23.68 2.16 27.23
C LEU A 140 24.99 2.93 27.05
N LYS A 141 25.06 3.89 26.12
CA LYS A 141 26.23 4.77 25.97
C LYS A 141 26.45 5.67 27.18
N ALA A 142 25.39 6.18 27.79
CA ALA A 142 25.49 7.06 28.96
C ALA A 142 25.89 6.33 30.26
N SER A 143 25.71 5.00 30.29
CA SER A 143 26.07 4.15 31.43
C SER A 143 27.41 3.42 31.26
N SER A 144 28.10 3.63 30.12
CA SER A 144 29.45 3.09 29.81
C SER A 144 30.53 4.15 30.02
#